data_AF-A0A9P4W8A7-F1
#
_entry.id   AF-A0A9P4W8A7-F1
#
_cell.length_a   1.000
_cell.length_b   1.000
_cell.length_c   1.000
_cell.angle_alpha   90.00
_cell.angle_beta   90.00
_cell.angle_gamma   90.00
#
_symmetry.space_group_name_H-M   'P 1'
#
loop_
_entity.id
_entity.type
_entity.pdbx_description
1 polymer ?
#
loop_
_entity_poly.entity_id
_entity_poly.type
_entity_poly.pdbx_seq_one_letter_code
_entity_poly.pdbx_strand_id
1 'polypeptide(L)'
;MAEDGPLLNFFPDPPPFFKHFTAENLARLKEAENAASNGANTTADEPGTPPKLSPEQILALPTELRYLIPPAPPSDDASFHVFGESTKSSGTNNFTQTMEFISKTLGAQFILSDWEYKQLYPSVASPAADTATTAHSTDANIDRQQYLNRFNRSILLEYISLLGVLTLDPKSDHKDRKLKHILTLVCNMHALINEYRPHQARETLIGIMEEQVRRKKAEIEGIKAMEGKVRGVFDGFGRAADDEREVENEDIIKDVVQRNDGEKKRKEAQREMWDAVDNILAH
;
A
#
# COMPACT_ATOMS: atom_id res chain seq x y z
N MET A 1 57.12 -11.31 7.69
CA MET A 1 56.07 -10.59 6.94
C MET A 1 54.78 -11.30 7.28
N ALA A 2 53.99 -10.71 8.17
CA ALA A 2 52.68 -11.26 8.50
C ALA A 2 51.75 -10.91 7.33
N GLU A 3 51.23 -11.92 6.65
CA GLU A 3 50.17 -11.71 5.68
C GLU A 3 48.90 -11.38 6.46
N ASP A 4 48.47 -10.12 6.39
CA ASP A 4 47.15 -9.69 6.84
C ASP A 4 46.11 -10.43 6.01
N GLY A 5 45.54 -11.49 6.59
CA GLY A 5 44.38 -12.17 6.03
C GLY A 5 43.21 -11.19 5.86
N PRO A 6 42.35 -11.37 4.83
CA PRO A 6 41.29 -10.43 4.54
C PRO A 6 40.37 -10.27 5.76
N LEU A 7 40.19 -9.02 6.19
CA LEU A 7 39.25 -8.63 7.24
C LEU A 7 37.89 -9.26 6.91
N LEU A 8 37.44 -10.20 7.75
CA LEU A 8 36.12 -10.83 7.64
C LEU A 8 35.05 -9.76 7.85
N ASN A 9 34.64 -9.11 6.76
CA ASN A 9 33.48 -8.25 6.74
C ASN A 9 32.24 -9.11 7.00
N PHE A 10 31.46 -8.76 8.02
CA PHE A 10 30.21 -9.47 8.37
C PHE A 10 29.14 -9.36 7.29
N PHE A 11 29.27 -8.36 6.40
CA PHE A 11 28.38 -8.15 5.28
C PHE A 11 29.04 -8.65 4.00
N PRO A 12 28.31 -9.39 3.14
CA PRO A 12 28.84 -9.79 1.85
C PRO A 12 29.13 -8.55 1.00
N ASP A 13 30.20 -8.61 0.20
CA ASP A 13 30.46 -7.59 -0.80
C ASP A 13 29.26 -7.46 -1.74
N PRO A 14 28.96 -6.24 -2.25
CA PRO A 14 27.87 -6.04 -3.17
C PRO A 14 28.06 -6.90 -4.44
N PRO A 15 26.97 -7.33 -5.09
CA PRO A 15 27.04 -8.17 -6.28
C PRO A 15 27.92 -7.55 -7.39
N PRO A 16 28.79 -8.32 -8.07
CA PRO A 16 29.83 -7.79 -8.95
C PRO A 16 29.32 -6.95 -10.12
N PHE A 17 28.03 -7.06 -10.47
CA PHE A 17 27.42 -6.31 -11.56
C PHE A 17 27.41 -4.78 -11.34
N PHE A 18 27.50 -4.29 -10.10
CA PHE A 18 27.48 -2.84 -9.82
C PHE A 18 28.62 -2.10 -10.54
N LYS A 19 29.75 -2.76 -10.79
CA LYS A 19 30.92 -2.18 -11.45
C LYS A 19 30.65 -1.77 -12.90
N HIS A 20 29.65 -2.37 -13.54
CA HIS A 20 29.29 -2.09 -14.93
C HIS A 20 28.36 -0.88 -15.08
N PHE A 21 27.82 -0.33 -13.97
CA PHE A 21 26.97 0.86 -13.95
C PHE A 21 27.81 2.15 -14.08
N THR A 22 28.49 2.30 -15.21
CA THR A 22 29.25 3.51 -15.57
C THR A 22 28.44 4.42 -16.49
N ALA A 23 28.72 5.72 -16.48
CA ALA A 23 28.06 6.69 -17.36
C ALA A 23 28.24 6.35 -18.85
N GLU A 24 29.40 5.81 -19.22
CA GLU A 24 29.70 5.36 -20.58
C GLU A 24 28.84 4.16 -20.98
N ASN A 25 28.73 3.15 -20.12
CA ASN A 25 27.93 1.96 -20.41
C ASN A 25 26.43 2.28 -20.49
N LEU A 26 25.96 3.24 -19.69
CA LEU A 26 24.59 3.74 -19.79
C LEU A 26 24.33 4.48 -21.11
N ALA A 27 25.30 5.26 -21.61
CA ALA A 27 25.19 5.90 -22.93
C ALA A 27 25.14 4.87 -24.06
N ARG A 28 26.04 3.87 -24.03
CA ARG A 28 26.07 2.77 -25.00
C ARG A 28 24.79 1.93 -24.98
N LEU A 29 24.21 1.69 -23.81
CA LEU A 29 22.93 1.00 -23.69
C LEU A 29 21.81 1.81 -24.35
N LYS A 30 21.73 3.12 -24.11
CA LYS A 30 20.75 3.99 -24.77
C LYS A 30 20.90 4.00 -26.29
N GLU A 31 22.13 4.03 -26.79
CA GLU A 31 22.41 3.92 -28.23
C GLU A 31 21.93 2.57 -28.80
N ALA A 32 22.19 1.46 -28.09
CA ALA A 32 21.73 0.14 -28.48
C ALA A 32 20.19 0.00 -28.45
N GLU A 33 19.53 0.58 -27.43
CA GLU A 33 18.08 0.66 -27.36
C GLU A 33 17.49 1.48 -28.52
N ASN A 34 18.08 2.63 -28.84
CA ASN A 34 17.64 3.49 -29.93
C ASN A 34 17.86 2.85 -31.32
N ALA A 35 18.97 2.12 -31.48
CA ALA A 35 19.25 1.37 -32.71
C ALA A 35 18.27 0.21 -32.92
N ALA A 36 17.83 -0.43 -31.83
CA ALA A 36 16.86 -1.52 -31.87
C ALA A 36 15.40 -1.03 -32.03
N SER A 37 15.06 0.17 -31.55
CA SER A 37 13.69 0.70 -31.54
C SER A 37 13.26 1.45 -32.81
N ASN A 38 14.10 1.54 -33.85
CA ASN A 38 13.80 2.23 -35.12
C ASN A 38 13.15 3.62 -34.92
N GLY A 39 13.61 4.40 -33.95
CA GLY A 39 13.16 5.78 -33.74
C GLY A 39 11.77 5.94 -33.09
N ALA A 40 11.15 4.88 -32.57
CA ALA A 40 9.96 5.01 -31.75
C ALA A 40 10.35 5.50 -30.34
N ASN A 41 10.22 6.80 -30.11
CA ASN A 41 10.50 7.47 -28.84
C ASN A 41 9.39 7.14 -27.82
N THR A 42 9.40 5.93 -27.24
CA THR A 42 8.49 5.57 -26.15
C THR A 42 9.09 6.01 -24.81
N THR A 43 8.62 7.16 -24.33
CA THR A 43 8.75 7.60 -22.95
C THR A 43 7.95 6.66 -22.05
N ALA A 44 8.56 5.59 -21.57
CA ALA A 44 8.00 4.73 -20.54
C ALA A 44 9.14 4.25 -19.64
N ASP A 45 9.62 5.14 -18.78
CA ASP A 45 10.49 4.82 -17.65
C ASP A 45 9.61 4.42 -16.44
N GLU A 46 8.63 3.55 -16.70
CA GLU A 46 7.71 3.00 -15.70
C GLU A 46 8.30 1.66 -15.20
N PRO A 47 8.49 1.50 -13.88
CA PRO A 47 8.99 0.25 -13.31
C PRO A 47 8.00 -0.88 -13.55
N GLY A 48 8.40 -1.88 -14.34
CA GLY A 48 7.57 -3.05 -14.69
C GLY A 48 7.35 -3.26 -16.20
N THR A 49 7.87 -2.38 -17.05
CA THR A 49 7.83 -2.58 -18.51
C THR A 49 8.80 -3.69 -18.93
N PRO A 50 8.41 -4.65 -19.81
CA PRO A 50 9.34 -5.64 -20.35
C PRO A 50 10.54 -4.96 -21.02
N PRO A 51 11.70 -5.65 -21.10
CA PRO A 51 12.88 -5.05 -21.70
C PRO A 51 12.58 -4.57 -23.12
N LYS A 52 13.00 -3.33 -23.44
CA LYS A 52 12.80 -2.70 -24.77
C LYS A 52 13.45 -3.49 -25.92
N LEU A 53 14.37 -4.39 -25.57
CA LEU A 53 15.13 -5.25 -26.46
C LEU A 53 14.59 -6.68 -26.41
N SER A 54 14.54 -7.35 -27.56
CA SER A 54 14.15 -8.77 -27.61
C SER A 54 15.19 -9.65 -26.90
N PRO A 55 14.81 -10.84 -26.40
CA PRO A 55 15.75 -11.74 -25.70
C PRO A 55 16.99 -12.06 -26.52
N GLU A 56 16.84 -12.19 -27.84
CA GLU A 56 17.94 -12.46 -28.77
C GLU A 56 18.90 -11.27 -28.89
N GLN A 57 18.37 -10.04 -28.92
CA GLN A 57 19.17 -8.81 -28.93
C GLN A 57 19.94 -8.63 -27.61
N ILE A 58 19.32 -8.98 -26.48
CA ILE A 58 19.95 -8.94 -25.14
C ILE A 58 21.12 -9.92 -25.04
N LEU A 59 21.02 -11.09 -25.68
CA LEU A 59 22.11 -12.07 -25.70
C LEU A 59 23.26 -11.68 -26.63
N ALA A 60 22.98 -10.90 -27.68
CA ALA A 60 24.00 -10.37 -28.59
C ALA A 60 24.80 -9.20 -28.00
N LEU A 61 24.28 -8.54 -26.96
CA LEU A 61 24.95 -7.44 -26.27
C LEU A 61 26.16 -7.93 -25.46
N PRO A 62 27.22 -7.11 -25.34
CA PRO A 62 28.32 -7.36 -24.41
C PRO A 62 27.80 -7.63 -22.99
N THR A 63 28.47 -8.54 -22.27
CA THR A 63 28.06 -8.96 -20.92
C THR A 63 27.90 -7.79 -19.96
N GLU A 64 28.71 -6.75 -20.11
CA GLU A 64 28.66 -5.52 -19.29
C GLU A 64 27.36 -4.75 -19.45
N LEU A 65 26.83 -4.67 -20.68
CA LEU A 65 25.56 -3.99 -20.97
C LEU A 65 24.36 -4.84 -20.58
N ARG A 66 24.50 -6.17 -20.64
CA ARG A 66 23.44 -7.10 -20.21
C ARG A 66 23.10 -6.97 -18.73
N TYR A 67 24.08 -6.65 -17.88
CA TYR A 67 23.86 -6.45 -16.45
C TYR A 67 23.07 -5.18 -16.09
N LEU A 68 23.00 -4.21 -17.00
CA LEU A 68 22.23 -2.99 -16.82
C LEU A 68 20.74 -3.18 -17.11
N ILE A 69 20.38 -4.29 -17.77
CA ILE A 69 18.99 -4.62 -18.10
C ILE A 69 18.42 -5.45 -16.94
N PRO A 70 17.27 -5.05 -16.36
CA PRO A 70 16.61 -5.86 -15.34
C PRO A 70 16.33 -7.29 -15.85
N PRO A 71 16.54 -8.33 -15.03
CA PRO A 71 16.22 -9.69 -15.42
C PRO A 71 14.71 -9.86 -15.63
N ALA A 72 14.33 -10.82 -16.48
CA ALA A 72 12.94 -11.19 -16.62
C ALA A 72 12.38 -11.73 -15.29
N PRO A 73 11.09 -11.47 -14.99
CA PRO A 73 10.45 -12.06 -13.82
C PRO A 73 10.55 -13.59 -13.86
N PRO A 74 10.62 -14.26 -12.71
CA PRO A 74 10.66 -15.72 -12.65
C PRO A 74 9.38 -16.31 -13.27
N SER A 75 9.52 -17.48 -13.91
CA SER A 75 8.39 -18.26 -14.43
C SER A 75 7.40 -18.60 -13.31
N ASP A 76 6.12 -18.77 -13.66
CA ASP A 76 5.03 -18.97 -12.69
C ASP A 76 5.26 -20.11 -11.69
N ASP A 77 5.95 -21.17 -12.14
CA ASP A 77 6.25 -22.35 -11.34
C ASP A 77 7.57 -22.28 -10.55
N ALA A 78 8.41 -21.29 -10.85
CA ALA A 78 9.73 -21.14 -10.25
C ALA A 78 9.60 -20.63 -8.81
N SER A 79 10.27 -21.31 -7.88
CA SER A 79 10.33 -20.89 -6.47
C SER A 79 11.33 -19.75 -6.30
N PHE A 80 10.91 -18.67 -5.66
CA PHE A 80 11.75 -17.57 -5.21
C PHE A 80 11.51 -17.28 -3.73
N HIS A 81 12.43 -16.57 -3.08
CA HIS A 81 12.30 -16.27 -1.66
C HIS A 81 11.80 -14.84 -1.45
N VAL A 82 10.73 -14.70 -0.68
CA VAL A 82 10.19 -13.41 -0.24
C VAL A 82 10.24 -13.38 1.27
N PHE A 83 11.00 -12.45 1.85
CA PHE A 83 11.22 -12.35 3.30
C PHE A 83 11.69 -13.66 3.98
N GLY A 84 12.44 -14.49 3.23
CA GLY A 84 12.95 -15.77 3.71
C GLY A 84 12.00 -16.96 3.50
N GLU A 85 10.79 -16.74 2.98
CA GLU A 85 9.83 -17.78 2.66
C GLU A 85 9.88 -18.13 1.17
N SER A 86 9.94 -19.42 0.82
CA SER A 86 9.90 -19.87 -0.57
C SER A 86 8.47 -19.75 -1.11
N THR A 87 8.25 -18.84 -2.05
CA THR A 87 6.98 -18.58 -2.73
C THR A 87 7.10 -18.83 -4.23
N LYS A 88 5.96 -18.98 -4.90
CA LYS A 88 5.84 -19.08 -6.35
C LYS A 88 4.94 -17.97 -6.87
N SER A 89 5.11 -17.54 -8.12
CA SER A 89 4.29 -16.46 -8.69
C SER A 89 2.82 -16.89 -8.84
N SER A 90 2.57 -18.17 -9.08
CA SER A 90 1.22 -18.77 -9.10
C SER A 90 0.53 -18.79 -7.71
N GLY A 91 1.26 -18.49 -6.64
CA GLY A 91 0.82 -18.64 -5.26
C GLY A 91 1.23 -19.98 -4.67
N THR A 92 1.29 -20.06 -3.35
CA THR A 92 1.66 -21.29 -2.63
C THR A 92 0.62 -21.52 -1.53
N ASN A 93 0.13 -22.75 -1.41
CA ASN A 93 -0.79 -23.16 -0.35
C ASN A 93 -0.03 -23.32 0.98
N ASN A 94 0.51 -22.21 1.51
CA ASN A 94 1.32 -22.18 2.74
C ASN A 94 0.54 -22.75 3.93
N PHE A 95 -0.78 -22.61 3.93
CA PHE A 95 -1.63 -23.12 5.01
C PHE A 95 -1.57 -24.64 5.12
N THR A 96 -1.72 -25.37 4.01
CA THR A 96 -1.68 -26.85 4.01
C THR A 96 -0.32 -27.37 4.42
N GLN A 97 0.77 -26.76 3.91
CA GLN A 97 2.14 -27.13 4.29
C GLN A 97 2.41 -26.88 5.77
N THR A 98 1.97 -25.72 6.29
CA THR A 98 2.04 -25.40 7.72
C THR A 98 1.27 -26.41 8.55
N MET A 99 0.09 -26.82 8.09
CA MET A 99 -0.75 -27.78 8.80
C MET A 99 -0.14 -29.18 8.86
N GLU A 100 0.45 -29.63 7.77
CA GLU A 100 1.21 -30.89 7.70
C GLU A 100 2.44 -30.83 8.62
N PHE A 101 3.15 -29.70 8.63
CA PHE A 101 4.28 -29.47 9.52
C PHE A 101 3.86 -29.53 11.00
N ILE A 102 2.75 -28.90 11.37
CA ILE A 102 2.19 -28.94 12.73
C ILE A 102 1.83 -30.38 13.11
N SER A 103 1.14 -31.11 12.23
CA SER A 103 0.79 -32.52 12.46
C SER A 103 2.02 -33.39 12.72
N LYS A 104 3.07 -33.28 11.87
CA LYS A 104 4.33 -34.01 12.06
C LYS A 104 5.04 -33.64 13.36
N THR A 105 5.08 -32.35 13.69
CA THR A 105 5.75 -31.86 14.90
C THR A 105 5.05 -32.34 16.17
N LEU A 106 3.72 -32.31 16.19
CA LEU A 106 2.92 -32.82 17.31
C LEU A 106 3.06 -34.33 17.50
N GLY A 107 3.20 -35.08 16.40
CA GLY A 107 3.50 -36.50 16.43
C GLY A 107 4.91 -36.79 16.97
N ALA A 108 5.92 -36.03 16.54
CA ALA A 108 7.30 -36.17 17.00
C ALA A 108 7.48 -35.86 18.50
N GLN A 109 6.69 -34.93 19.04
CA GLN A 109 6.71 -34.57 20.47
C GLN A 109 5.88 -35.52 21.34
N PHE A 110 5.25 -36.56 20.77
CA PHE A 110 4.34 -37.50 21.45
C PHE A 110 3.17 -36.81 22.18
N ILE A 111 2.77 -35.60 21.75
CA ILE A 111 1.67 -34.86 22.36
C ILE A 111 0.35 -35.28 21.72
N LEU A 112 0.29 -35.34 20.39
CA LEU A 112 -0.88 -35.76 19.59
C LEU A 112 -0.41 -36.51 18.33
N SER A 113 -0.30 -37.84 18.40
CA SER A 113 0.24 -38.65 17.29
C SER A 113 -0.67 -38.76 16.06
N ASP A 114 -1.99 -38.65 16.24
CA ASP A 114 -2.98 -38.95 15.19
C ASP A 114 -3.84 -37.72 14.82
N TRP A 115 -3.31 -36.52 15.06
CA TRP A 115 -4.02 -35.31 14.67
C TRP A 115 -3.80 -34.98 13.20
N GLU A 116 -4.90 -34.96 12.45
CA GLU A 116 -4.97 -34.50 11.07
C GLU A 116 -5.97 -33.34 10.98
N TYR A 117 -5.65 -32.36 10.14
CA TYR A 117 -6.53 -31.23 9.92
C TYR A 117 -7.76 -31.62 9.10
N LYS A 118 -8.93 -31.39 9.70
CA LYS A 118 -10.22 -31.54 9.05
C LYS A 118 -10.87 -30.18 8.91
N GLN A 119 -11.22 -29.80 7.69
CA GLN A 119 -12.00 -28.60 7.45
C GLN A 119 -13.45 -28.77 7.91
N LEU A 120 -13.97 -27.82 8.69
CA LEU A 120 -15.29 -27.87 9.34
C LEU A 120 -16.30 -26.84 8.79
N TYR A 121 -15.94 -26.11 7.73
CA TYR A 121 -16.78 -25.10 7.10
C TYR A 121 -16.77 -25.28 5.58
N PRO A 122 -17.82 -24.86 4.86
CA PRO A 122 -17.84 -24.94 3.41
C PRO A 122 -16.79 -23.98 2.81
N SER A 123 -15.76 -24.53 2.19
CA SER A 123 -14.85 -23.72 1.36
C SER A 123 -15.49 -23.42 0.03
N VAL A 124 -15.38 -22.18 -0.43
CA VAL A 124 -15.72 -21.78 -1.81
C VAL A 124 -14.90 -22.52 -2.88
N ALA A 125 -13.81 -23.20 -2.48
CA ALA A 125 -12.95 -23.99 -3.37
C ALA A 125 -13.24 -25.50 -3.34
N SER A 126 -14.25 -25.96 -2.59
CA SER A 126 -14.58 -27.39 -2.55
C SER A 126 -15.38 -27.78 -3.81
N PRO A 127 -14.90 -28.73 -4.63
CA PRO A 127 -15.52 -29.08 -5.91
C PRO A 127 -16.83 -29.89 -5.76
N ALA A 128 -17.30 -30.14 -4.53
CA ALA A 128 -18.49 -30.96 -4.27
C ALA A 128 -19.81 -30.18 -4.21
N ALA A 129 -19.78 -28.84 -4.31
CA ALA A 129 -20.98 -28.02 -4.37
C ALA A 129 -21.25 -27.59 -5.83
N ASP A 130 -21.55 -28.58 -6.67
CA ASP A 130 -22.28 -28.39 -7.93
C ASP A 130 -23.70 -27.91 -7.59
N THR A 131 -23.83 -26.65 -7.20
CA THR A 131 -25.11 -25.96 -7.33
C THR A 131 -24.80 -24.49 -7.56
N ALA A 132 -24.90 -24.11 -8.83
CA ALA A 132 -24.97 -22.75 -9.28
C ALA A 132 -25.90 -21.93 -8.36
N THR A 133 -25.33 -21.10 -7.52
CA THR A 133 -25.99 -19.88 -7.10
C THR A 133 -24.90 -18.85 -6.86
N THR A 134 -24.83 -17.91 -7.80
CA THR A 134 -24.26 -16.57 -7.65
C THR A 134 -25.04 -15.82 -6.56
N ALA A 135 -25.08 -16.35 -5.34
CA ALA A 135 -25.64 -15.70 -4.18
C ALA A 135 -24.56 -14.78 -3.60
N HIS A 136 -24.95 -13.55 -3.33
CA HIS A 136 -24.10 -12.39 -3.14
C HIS A 136 -22.94 -12.61 -2.15
N SER A 137 -21.82 -11.94 -2.41
CA SER A 137 -20.64 -11.87 -1.55
C SER A 137 -20.95 -11.49 -0.08
N THR A 138 -22.09 -10.84 0.17
CA THR A 138 -22.59 -10.51 1.49
C THR A 138 -23.11 -11.73 2.26
N ASP A 139 -23.84 -12.63 1.60
CA ASP A 139 -24.45 -13.80 2.26
C ASP A 139 -23.40 -14.83 2.64
N ALA A 140 -22.40 -15.02 1.76
CA ALA A 140 -21.22 -15.82 2.07
C ALA A 140 -20.43 -15.24 3.27
N ASN A 141 -20.35 -13.91 3.41
CA ASN A 141 -19.69 -13.26 4.54
C ASN A 141 -20.48 -13.35 5.84
N ILE A 142 -21.81 -13.22 5.78
CA ILE A 142 -22.70 -13.41 6.93
C ILE A 142 -22.61 -14.85 7.43
N ASP A 143 -22.59 -15.82 6.53
CA ASP A 143 -22.43 -17.24 6.88
C ASP A 143 -21.05 -17.49 7.54
N ARG A 144 -19.97 -16.91 7.01
CA ARG A 144 -18.62 -16.96 7.63
C ARG A 144 -18.60 -16.40 9.04
N GLN A 145 -19.23 -15.24 9.29
CA GLN A 145 -19.29 -14.65 10.64
C GLN A 145 -20.05 -15.57 11.61
N GLN A 146 -21.10 -16.25 11.14
CA GLN A 146 -21.82 -17.24 11.95
C GLN A 146 -20.94 -18.44 12.30
N TYR A 147 -20.18 -18.99 11.34
CA TYR A 147 -19.22 -20.07 11.62
C TYR A 147 -18.14 -19.64 12.62
N LEU A 148 -17.59 -18.43 12.49
CA LEU A 148 -16.62 -17.89 13.44
C LEU A 148 -17.18 -17.84 14.86
N ASN A 149 -18.42 -17.34 15.01
CA ASN A 149 -19.10 -17.29 16.30
C ASN A 149 -19.43 -18.69 16.85
N ARG A 150 -19.80 -19.64 15.98
CA ARG A 150 -20.03 -21.05 16.36
C ARG A 150 -18.73 -21.70 16.84
N PHE A 151 -17.62 -21.48 16.13
CA PHE A 151 -16.30 -21.97 16.55
C PHE A 151 -15.89 -21.37 17.90
N ASN A 152 -16.04 -20.06 18.11
CA ASN A 152 -15.76 -19.43 19.40
C ASN A 152 -16.56 -20.07 20.56
N ARG A 153 -17.87 -20.25 20.38
CA ARG A 153 -18.71 -20.91 21.39
C ARG A 153 -18.29 -22.36 21.63
N SER A 154 -17.98 -23.10 20.56
CA SER A 154 -17.53 -24.49 20.66
C SER A 154 -16.17 -24.61 21.36
N ILE A 155 -15.21 -23.71 21.08
CA ILE A 155 -13.90 -23.68 21.74
C ILE A 155 -14.06 -23.44 23.24
N LEU A 156 -14.94 -22.52 23.64
CA LEU A 156 -15.21 -22.25 25.05
C LEU A 156 -15.82 -23.46 25.77
N LEU A 157 -16.78 -24.14 25.16
CA LEU A 157 -17.39 -25.35 25.73
C LEU A 157 -16.37 -26.50 25.84
N GLU A 158 -15.52 -26.67 24.85
CA GLU A 158 -14.47 -27.69 24.85
C GLU A 158 -13.40 -27.38 25.90
N TYR A 159 -13.05 -26.10 26.11
CA TYR A 159 -12.12 -25.68 27.15
C TYR A 159 -12.68 -25.93 28.57
N ILE A 160 -13.95 -25.61 28.82
CA ILE A 160 -14.61 -25.91 30.10
C ILE A 160 -14.68 -27.43 30.32
N SER A 161 -15.01 -28.18 29.27
CA SER A 161 -15.01 -29.65 29.32
C SER A 161 -13.62 -30.21 29.61
N LEU A 162 -12.57 -29.65 29.00
CA LEU A 162 -11.18 -30.02 29.24
C LEU A 162 -10.77 -29.74 30.69
N LEU A 163 -11.14 -28.58 31.24
CA LEU A 163 -10.88 -28.24 32.64
C LEU A 163 -11.57 -29.25 33.58
N GLY A 164 -12.83 -29.60 33.30
CA GLY A 164 -13.55 -30.63 34.04
C GLY A 164 -12.84 -31.99 34.01
N VAL A 165 -12.42 -32.44 32.82
CA VAL A 165 -11.64 -33.69 32.68
C VAL A 165 -10.31 -33.61 33.42
N LEU A 166 -9.62 -32.48 33.38
CA LEU A 166 -8.33 -32.31 34.06
C LEU A 166 -8.47 -32.34 35.60
N THR A 167 -9.58 -31.83 36.13
CA THR A 167 -9.86 -31.87 37.58
C THR A 167 -10.24 -33.27 38.08
N LEU A 168 -10.85 -34.10 37.22
CA LEU A 168 -11.27 -35.46 37.58
C LEU A 168 -10.14 -36.47 37.34
N ASP A 169 -9.60 -36.51 36.11
CA ASP A 169 -8.61 -37.50 35.68
C ASP A 169 -7.56 -36.89 34.71
N PRO A 170 -6.43 -36.39 35.23
CA PRO A 170 -5.43 -35.68 34.42
C PRO A 170 -4.63 -36.57 33.45
N LYS A 171 -4.69 -37.90 33.60
CA LYS A 171 -4.02 -38.88 32.73
C LYS A 171 -4.94 -39.55 31.71
N SER A 172 -6.22 -39.17 31.66
CA SER A 172 -7.19 -39.80 30.77
C SER A 172 -6.96 -39.44 29.29
N ASP A 173 -7.21 -40.41 28.40
CA ASP A 173 -7.25 -40.21 26.93
C ASP A 173 -8.30 -39.16 26.51
N HIS A 174 -9.30 -38.92 27.36
CA HIS A 174 -10.33 -37.91 27.14
C HIS A 174 -9.76 -36.48 27.06
N LYS A 175 -8.67 -36.21 27.78
CA LYS A 175 -7.96 -34.92 27.70
C LYS A 175 -7.40 -34.71 26.30
N ASP A 176 -6.75 -35.73 25.75
CA ASP A 176 -6.10 -35.66 24.43
C ASP A 176 -7.14 -35.54 23.31
N ARG A 177 -8.29 -36.22 23.44
CA ARG A 177 -9.44 -36.03 22.54
C ARG A 177 -9.93 -34.59 22.56
N LYS A 178 -10.15 -33.99 23.73
CA LYS A 178 -10.62 -32.60 23.85
C LYS A 178 -9.58 -31.62 23.30
N LEU A 179 -8.29 -31.88 23.53
CA LEU A 179 -7.20 -31.06 23.00
C LEU A 179 -7.11 -31.13 21.46
N LYS A 180 -7.25 -32.32 20.87
CA LYS A 180 -7.37 -32.51 19.40
C LYS A 180 -8.54 -31.69 18.84
N HIS A 181 -9.70 -31.73 19.50
CA HIS A 181 -10.87 -30.97 19.08
C HIS A 181 -10.64 -29.45 19.14
N ILE A 182 -10.06 -28.93 20.23
CA ILE A 182 -9.70 -27.51 20.36
C ILE A 182 -8.74 -27.09 19.26
N LEU A 183 -7.69 -27.87 19.02
CA LEU A 183 -6.71 -27.58 17.97
C LEU A 183 -7.38 -27.51 16.59
N THR A 184 -8.23 -28.49 16.26
CA THR A 184 -9.01 -28.48 15.01
C THR A 184 -9.89 -27.23 14.89
N LEU A 185 -10.60 -26.85 15.96
CA LEU A 185 -11.46 -25.66 15.94
C LEU A 185 -10.65 -24.38 15.74
N VAL A 186 -9.52 -24.22 16.42
CA VAL A 186 -8.65 -23.03 16.29
C VAL A 186 -8.04 -22.96 14.89
N CYS A 187 -7.56 -24.08 14.35
CA CYS A 187 -7.02 -24.14 12.99
C CYS A 187 -8.07 -23.76 11.93
N ASN A 188 -9.31 -24.26 12.06
CA ASN A 188 -10.42 -23.88 11.19
C ASN A 188 -10.78 -22.39 11.33
N MET A 189 -10.77 -21.87 12.55
CA MET A 189 -11.00 -20.46 12.81
C MET A 189 -9.96 -19.57 12.11
N HIS A 190 -8.68 -19.96 12.21
CA HIS A 190 -7.58 -19.24 11.58
C HIS A 190 -7.70 -19.27 10.04
N ALA A 191 -8.04 -20.43 9.47
CA ALA A 191 -8.29 -20.56 8.04
C ALA A 191 -9.42 -19.63 7.56
N LEU A 192 -10.53 -19.59 8.30
CA LEU A 192 -11.68 -18.74 8.01
C LEU A 192 -11.34 -17.23 8.08
N ILE A 193 -10.53 -16.82 9.06
CA ILE A 193 -10.04 -15.44 9.17
C ILE A 193 -9.12 -15.09 7.99
N ASN A 194 -8.27 -16.03 7.57
CA ASN A 194 -7.39 -15.84 6.42
C ASN A 194 -8.19 -15.64 5.12
N GLU A 195 -9.26 -16.41 4.93
CA GLU A 195 -10.18 -16.22 3.80
C GLU A 195 -10.90 -14.86 3.83
N TYR A 196 -11.03 -14.22 5.00
CA TYR A 196 -11.63 -12.89 5.13
C TYR A 196 -10.66 -11.74 4.81
N ARG A 197 -9.34 -12.00 4.74
CA ARG A 197 -8.32 -10.96 4.49
C ARG A 197 -8.54 -10.17 3.20
N PRO A 198 -8.89 -10.79 2.04
CA PRO A 198 -9.11 -10.04 0.81
C PRO A 198 -10.29 -9.06 0.92
N HIS A 199 -11.34 -9.42 1.67
CA HIS A 199 -12.47 -8.52 1.93
C HIS A 199 -12.03 -7.35 2.82
N GLN A 200 -11.31 -7.63 3.91
CA GLN A 200 -10.76 -6.60 4.79
C GLN A 200 -9.88 -5.60 4.02
N ALA A 201 -9.03 -6.08 3.11
CA ALA A 201 -8.18 -5.21 2.29
C ALA A 201 -9.00 -4.28 1.38
N ARG A 202 -10.09 -4.78 0.78
CA ARG A 202 -10.99 -3.97 -0.06
C ARG A 202 -11.71 -2.90 0.76
N GLU A 203 -12.28 -3.26 1.90
CA GLU A 203 -12.93 -2.30 2.80
C GLU A 203 -11.94 -1.24 3.31
N THR A 204 -10.70 -1.65 3.63
CA THR A 204 -9.63 -0.72 4.02
C THR A 204 -9.31 0.25 2.89
N LEU A 205 -9.21 -0.23 1.65
CA LEU A 205 -8.97 0.62 0.49
C LEU A 205 -10.13 1.58 0.25
N ILE A 206 -11.38 1.12 0.35
CA ILE A 206 -12.58 1.96 0.23
C ILE A 206 -12.53 3.10 1.26
N GLY A 207 -12.25 2.78 2.53
CA GLY A 207 -12.12 3.80 3.57
C GLY A 207 -11.03 4.83 3.29
N ILE A 208 -9.87 4.39 2.77
CA ILE A 208 -8.79 5.30 2.34
C ILE A 208 -9.26 6.20 1.18
N MET A 209 -9.98 5.66 0.19
CA MET A 209 -10.47 6.44 -0.94
C MET A 209 -11.55 7.44 -0.54
N GLU A 210 -12.45 7.06 0.37
CA GLU A 210 -13.47 7.97 0.93
C GLU A 210 -12.82 9.11 1.71
N GLU A 211 -11.76 8.83 2.48
CA GLU A 211 -10.94 9.84 3.15
C GLU A 211 -10.33 10.82 2.16
N GLN A 212 -9.73 10.32 1.08
CA GLN A 212 -9.15 11.15 0.02
C GLN A 212 -10.21 12.04 -0.66
N VAL A 213 -11.40 11.50 -0.94
CA VAL A 213 -12.50 12.26 -1.55
C VAL A 213 -12.96 13.36 -0.60
N ARG A 214 -13.12 13.06 0.69
CA ARG A 214 -13.53 14.05 1.70
C ARG A 214 -12.50 15.15 1.85
N ARG A 215 -11.20 14.81 1.90
CA ARG A 215 -10.11 15.79 1.93
C ARG A 215 -10.14 16.70 0.70
N LYS A 216 -10.24 16.14 -0.51
CA LYS A 216 -10.32 16.94 -1.75
C LYS A 216 -11.54 17.86 -1.78
N LYS A 217 -12.69 17.41 -1.28
CA LYS A 217 -13.89 18.25 -1.18
C LYS A 217 -13.68 19.43 -0.21
N ALA A 218 -13.08 19.18 0.94
CA ALA A 218 -12.75 20.23 1.90
C ALA A 218 -11.73 21.24 1.33
N GLU A 219 -10.73 20.78 0.59
CA GLU A 219 -9.78 21.64 -0.12
C GLU A 219 -10.48 22.51 -1.18
N ILE A 220 -11.40 21.95 -1.97
CA ILE A 220 -12.20 22.71 -2.95
C ILE A 220 -13.09 23.76 -2.26
N GLU A 221 -13.71 23.41 -1.14
CA GLU A 221 -14.51 24.36 -0.36
C GLU A 221 -13.65 25.48 0.21
N GLY A 222 -12.45 25.17 0.71
CA GLY A 222 -11.46 26.15 1.15
C GLY A 222 -11.01 27.10 0.03
N ILE A 223 -10.74 26.57 -1.16
CA ILE A 223 -10.39 27.37 -2.35
C ILE A 223 -11.57 28.27 -2.74
N LYS A 224 -12.80 27.76 -2.75
CA LYS A 224 -13.99 28.56 -3.08
C LYS A 224 -14.23 29.67 -2.06
N ALA A 225 -13.99 29.42 -0.77
CA ALA A 225 -14.05 30.45 0.26
C ALA A 225 -12.97 31.52 0.06
N MET A 226 -11.74 31.11 -0.31
CA MET A 226 -10.67 32.03 -0.64
C MET A 226 -10.98 32.85 -1.90
N GLU A 227 -11.50 32.24 -2.95
CA GLU A 227 -11.96 32.92 -4.17
C GLU A 227 -13.00 34.01 -3.83
N GLY A 228 -13.96 33.70 -2.96
CA GLY A 228 -14.94 34.69 -2.48
C GLY A 228 -14.29 35.87 -1.76
N LYS A 229 -13.30 35.61 -0.89
CA LYS A 229 -12.53 36.68 -0.21
C LYS A 229 -11.73 37.53 -1.19
N VAL A 230 -10.99 36.89 -2.09
CA VAL A 230 -10.17 37.56 -3.12
C VAL A 230 -11.05 38.40 -4.04
N ARG A 231 -12.19 37.88 -4.49
CA ARG A 231 -13.15 38.63 -5.29
C ARG A 231 -13.75 39.81 -4.52
N GLY A 232 -14.01 39.66 -3.22
CA GLY A 232 -14.43 40.76 -2.35
C GLY A 232 -13.37 41.86 -2.23
N VAL A 233 -12.08 41.50 -2.13
CA VAL A 233 -10.97 42.46 -2.15
C VAL A 233 -10.88 43.18 -3.50
N PHE A 234 -11.04 42.47 -4.62
CA PHE A 234 -11.06 43.10 -5.95
C PHE A 234 -12.26 44.03 -6.15
N ASP A 235 -13.45 43.69 -5.64
CA ASP A 235 -14.61 44.60 -5.68
C ASP A 235 -14.37 45.83 -4.80
N GLY A 236 -13.74 45.67 -3.64
CA GLY A 236 -13.31 46.77 -2.78
C GLY A 236 -12.29 47.69 -3.45
N PHE A 237 -11.32 47.13 -4.19
CA PHE A 237 -10.36 47.89 -5.00
C PHE A 237 -11.06 48.64 -6.14
N GLY A 238 -12.02 48.00 -6.81
CA GLY A 238 -12.82 48.62 -7.88
C GLY A 238 -13.62 49.81 -7.37
N ARG A 239 -14.27 49.69 -6.20
CA ARG A 239 -15.01 50.80 -5.57
C ARG A 239 -14.11 51.93 -5.13
N ALA A 240 -12.97 51.62 -4.50
CA ALA A 240 -12.01 52.65 -4.09
C ALA A 240 -11.43 53.42 -5.30
N ALA A 241 -11.19 52.74 -6.42
CA ALA A 241 -10.72 53.38 -7.65
C ALA A 241 -11.82 54.22 -8.35
N ASP A 242 -13.09 53.82 -8.24
CA ASP A 242 -14.22 54.62 -8.73
C ASP A 242 -14.48 55.85 -7.84
N ASP A 243 -14.38 55.71 -6.52
CA ASP A 243 -14.42 56.84 -5.57
C ASP A 243 -13.27 57.84 -5.84
N GLU A 244 -12.05 57.35 -6.18
CA GLU A 244 -10.93 58.22 -6.60
C GLU A 244 -11.22 58.96 -7.93
N ARG A 245 -11.93 58.35 -8.88
CA ARG A 245 -12.32 59.00 -10.16
C ARG A 245 -13.43 60.02 -9.99
N GLU A 246 -14.32 59.84 -9.02
CA GLU A 246 -15.33 60.85 -8.67
C GLU A 246 -14.68 62.07 -7.99
N VAL A 247 -13.69 61.84 -7.11
CA VAL A 247 -12.93 62.92 -6.46
C VAL A 247 -12.03 63.69 -7.44
N GLU A 248 -11.37 63.02 -8.40
CA GLU A 248 -10.58 63.71 -9.45
C GLU A 248 -11.44 64.59 -10.39
N ASN A 249 -12.73 64.27 -10.57
CA ASN A 249 -13.64 65.08 -11.39
C ASN A 249 -14.19 66.33 -10.65
N GLU A 250 -14.23 66.33 -9.31
CA GLU A 250 -14.61 67.51 -8.52
C GLU A 250 -13.42 68.45 -8.22
N ASP A 251 -12.18 67.94 -8.19
CA ASP A 251 -10.97 68.69 -7.76
C ASP A 251 -10.16 69.39 -8.88
N ILE A 252 -10.77 69.72 -10.02
CA ILE A 252 -10.13 70.59 -11.03
C ILE A 252 -9.96 72.05 -10.53
N ILE A 253 -10.44 72.41 -9.33
CA ILE A 253 -10.31 73.75 -8.77
C ILE A 253 -9.84 73.73 -7.30
N LYS A 254 -8.54 73.47 -7.04
CA LYS A 254 -7.69 74.21 -6.07
C LYS A 254 -6.30 73.59 -5.83
N ASP A 255 -5.31 74.29 -6.37
CA ASP A 255 -4.04 74.77 -5.79
C ASP A 255 -3.08 73.89 -4.94
N VAL A 256 -1.80 74.13 -5.21
CA VAL A 256 -0.61 73.27 -5.09
C VAL A 256 -0.17 72.90 -3.65
N VAL A 257 -0.87 73.33 -2.60
CA VAL A 257 -0.47 73.08 -1.19
C VAL A 257 -1.04 71.76 -0.63
N GLN A 258 -2.12 71.20 -1.21
CA GLN A 258 -2.71 69.94 -0.75
C GLN A 258 -2.00 68.67 -1.29
N ARG A 259 -1.08 68.80 -2.26
CA ARG A 259 -0.39 67.64 -2.87
C ARG A 259 0.43 66.82 -1.88
N ASN A 260 1.11 67.46 -0.92
CA ASN A 260 1.95 66.74 0.04
C ASN A 260 1.16 66.00 1.13
N ASP A 261 0.00 66.52 1.53
CA ASP A 261 -0.87 65.87 2.52
C ASP A 261 -1.69 64.75 1.88
N GLY A 262 -2.12 64.94 0.63
CA GLY A 262 -2.73 63.89 -0.19
C GLY A 262 -1.77 62.73 -0.47
N GLU A 263 -0.51 63.01 -0.82
CA GLU A 263 0.50 61.97 -1.04
C GLU A 263 0.83 61.16 0.22
N LYS A 264 0.83 61.78 1.41
CA LYS A 264 1.03 61.07 2.68
C LYS A 264 -0.16 60.17 3.00
N LYS A 265 -1.38 60.67 2.88
CA LYS A 265 -2.60 59.86 3.05
C LYS A 265 -2.66 58.71 2.05
N ARG A 266 -2.20 58.93 0.81
CA ARG A 266 -2.10 57.88 -0.21
C ARG A 266 -1.09 56.80 0.16
N LYS A 267 0.07 57.19 0.71
CA LYS A 267 1.08 56.24 1.19
C LYS A 267 0.63 55.46 2.44
N GLU A 268 -0.15 56.09 3.32
CA GLU A 268 -0.74 55.44 4.49
C GLU A 268 -1.85 54.45 4.08
N ALA A 269 -2.77 54.85 3.21
CA ALA A 269 -3.79 53.94 2.66
C ALA A 269 -3.18 52.77 1.90
N GLN A 270 -2.13 53.01 1.10
CA GLN A 270 -1.39 51.93 0.44
C GLN A 270 -0.68 51.02 1.45
N ARG A 271 -0.11 51.55 2.54
CA ARG A 271 0.53 50.73 3.59
C ARG A 271 -0.48 49.88 4.35
N GLU A 272 -1.60 50.46 4.79
CA GLU A 272 -2.68 49.71 5.45
C GLU A 272 -3.25 48.62 4.52
N MET A 273 -3.29 48.88 3.21
CA MET A 273 -3.73 47.92 2.21
C MET A 273 -2.71 46.79 1.98
N TRP A 274 -1.40 47.10 1.96
CA TRP A 274 -0.35 46.08 1.92
C TRP A 274 -0.34 45.23 3.20
N ASP A 275 -0.57 45.83 4.37
CA ASP A 275 -0.68 45.12 5.65
C ASP A 275 -1.92 44.21 5.70
N ALA A 276 -3.03 44.58 5.05
CA ALA A 276 -4.21 43.74 4.92
C ALA A 276 -3.96 42.54 3.97
N VAL A 277 -3.24 42.75 2.87
CA VAL A 277 -2.84 41.68 1.95
C VAL A 277 -1.86 40.71 2.62
N ASP A 278 -0.90 41.23 3.39
CA ASP A 278 0.09 40.42 4.11
C ASP A 278 -0.56 39.59 5.22
N ASN A 279 -1.56 40.15 5.93
CA ASN A 279 -2.37 39.38 6.90
C ASN A 279 -3.22 38.27 6.27
N ILE A 280 -3.63 38.41 5.00
CA ILE A 280 -4.41 37.38 4.30
C ILE A 280 -3.49 36.27 3.76
N LEU A 281 -2.24 36.58 3.41
CA LEU A 281 -1.25 35.61 2.91
C LEU A 281 -0.50 34.86 4.03
N ALA A 282 -0.47 35.40 5.24
CA ALA A 282 0.24 34.82 6.39
C ALA A 282 -0.49 33.64 7.09
N HIS A 283 -1.65 33.20 6.57
CA HIS A 283 -2.43 32.06 7.07
C HIS A 283 -2.73 31.05 5.97
#